data_AF-A0A936E7A3-F1
#
_entry.id   AF-A0A936E7A3-F1
#
_cell.length_a   1.000
_cell.length_b   1.000
_cell.length_c   1.000
_cell.angle_alpha   90.00
_cell.angle_beta   90.00
_cell.angle_gamma   90.00
#
_symmetry.space_group_name_H-M   'P 1'
#
loop_
_entity.id
_entity.type
_entity.pdbx_description
1 polymer ?
#
loop_
_entity_poly.entity_id
_entity_poly.type
_entity_poly.pdbx_seq_one_letter_code
_entity_poly.pdbx_strand_id
1 'polypeptide(L)'
;MPGSKGRTWSVIVFDMAHTGEPDGERLIPGFETPEKARAYAEARVRASVEEMRQPGLTPEQIRRLWLLFGEDCAVAGHGPGFADLLDRFIATPATPADCDWPALAPAGGARNLRHHAATGWLQRAAMSR
;
A
#
# COMPACT_ATOMS: atom_id res chain seq x y z
N MET A 1 -13.94 2.24 36.87
CA MET A 1 -12.86 2.57 35.91
C MET A 1 -13.35 2.19 34.53
N PRO A 2 -13.59 3.13 33.59
CA PRO A 2 -13.93 2.75 32.22
C PRO A 2 -12.71 2.06 31.59
N GLY A 3 -12.92 0.86 31.04
CA GLY A 3 -11.87 -0.03 30.55
C GLY A 3 -10.97 0.66 29.53
N SER A 4 -9.66 0.46 29.68
CA SER A 4 -8.68 0.82 28.66
C SER A 4 -9.08 0.16 27.34
N LYS A 5 -9.56 0.95 26.36
CA LYS A 5 -9.59 0.50 24.97
C LYS A 5 -8.17 0.02 24.66
N GLY A 6 -8.01 -1.27 24.37
CA GLY A 6 -6.69 -1.84 24.05
C GLY A 6 -6.05 -1.00 22.94
N ARG A 7 -4.75 -0.69 23.08
CA ARG A 7 -4.01 0.06 22.05
C ARG A 7 -4.11 -0.71 20.74
N THR A 8 -4.79 -0.13 19.75
CA THR A 8 -4.79 -0.63 18.38
C THR A 8 -3.76 0.12 17.56
N TRP A 9 -3.24 -0.55 16.55
CA TRP A 9 -2.28 0.00 15.59
C TRP A 9 -3.01 0.40 14.33
N SER A 10 -2.37 1.28 13.55
CA SER A 10 -2.91 1.76 12.29
C SER A 10 -1.82 1.81 11.24
N VAL A 11 -2.22 1.63 9.98
CA VAL A 11 -1.36 1.81 8.80
C VAL A 11 -1.82 3.06 8.08
N ILE A 12 -0.89 3.91 7.70
CA ILE A 12 -1.11 5.03 6.79
C ILE A 12 -0.72 4.54 5.40
N VAL A 13 -1.62 4.67 4.44
CA VAL A 13 -1.39 4.38 3.02
C VAL A 13 -1.25 5.72 2.30
N PHE A 14 -0.14 5.93 1.61
CA PHE A 14 0.16 7.13 0.84
C PHE A 14 -0.06 6.85 -0.64
N ASP A 15 -0.99 7.54 -1.27
CA ASP A 15 -1.19 7.49 -2.73
C ASP A 15 -0.24 8.48 -3.39
N MET A 16 0.77 7.96 -4.10
CA MET A 16 1.80 8.79 -4.73
C MET A 16 1.20 9.75 -5.77
N ALA A 17 0.09 9.38 -6.42
CA ALA A 17 -0.54 10.20 -7.45
C ALA A 17 -1.27 11.43 -6.87
N HIS A 18 -1.70 11.38 -5.62
CA HIS A 18 -2.47 12.43 -4.95
C HIS A 18 -1.71 13.01 -3.75
N THR A 19 -0.38 12.93 -3.78
CA THR A 19 0.47 13.43 -2.68
C THR A 19 0.18 14.92 -2.42
N GLY A 20 -0.17 15.25 -1.17
CA GLY A 20 -0.50 16.62 -0.76
C GLY A 20 -1.97 17.02 -0.96
N GLU A 21 -2.80 16.13 -1.50
CA GLU A 21 -4.25 16.30 -1.56
C GLU A 21 -4.95 15.75 -0.30
N PRO A 22 -6.15 16.25 0.06
CA PRO A 22 -6.88 15.79 1.25
C PRO A 22 -7.13 14.27 1.30
N ASP A 23 -7.26 13.63 0.14
CA ASP A 23 -7.51 12.19 0.00
C ASP A 23 -6.24 11.39 -0.38
N GLY A 24 -5.07 12.05 -0.43
CA GLY A 24 -3.79 11.44 -0.76
C GLY A 24 -3.25 10.48 0.30
N GLU A 25 -3.83 10.50 1.50
CA GLU A 25 -3.49 9.61 2.60
C GLU A 25 -4.74 8.92 3.15
N ARG A 26 -4.64 7.62 3.43
CA ARG A 26 -5.71 6.85 4.09
C ARG A 26 -5.19 6.14 5.33
N LEU A 27 -5.89 6.33 6.45
CA LEU A 27 -5.63 5.61 7.69
C LEU A 27 -6.45 4.33 7.76
N ILE A 28 -5.78 3.20 7.98
CA ILE A 28 -6.37 1.88 8.21
C ILE A 28 -6.18 1.53 9.69
N PRO A 29 -7.17 1.74 10.56
CA PRO A 29 -7.06 1.44 11.97
C PRO A 29 -7.50 0.01 12.31
N GLY A 30 -7.14 -0.45 13.52
CA GLY A 30 -7.74 -1.64 14.13
C GLY A 30 -6.85 -2.88 14.11
N PHE A 31 -5.55 -2.74 13.83
CA PHE A 31 -4.61 -3.85 13.96
C PHE A 31 -4.32 -4.13 15.44
N GLU A 32 -4.36 -5.39 15.83
CA GLU A 32 -4.15 -5.80 17.23
C GLU A 32 -2.69 -5.63 17.67
N THR A 33 -1.74 -5.80 16.76
CA THR A 33 -0.29 -5.74 17.04
C THR A 33 0.44 -4.95 15.94
N PRO A 34 1.63 -4.37 16.24
CA PRO A 34 2.40 -3.67 15.23
C PRO A 34 2.91 -4.61 14.14
N GLU A 35 3.15 -5.89 14.44
CA GLU A 35 3.57 -6.90 13.47
C GLU A 35 2.45 -7.18 12.45
N LYS A 36 1.19 -7.25 12.90
CA LYS A 36 0.05 -7.39 11.98
C LYS A 36 -0.12 -6.16 11.08
N ALA A 37 0.05 -4.96 11.65
CA ALA A 37 0.04 -3.71 10.87
C ALA A 37 1.18 -3.68 9.84
N ARG A 38 2.39 -4.09 10.25
CA ARG A 38 3.57 -4.14 9.36
C ARG A 38 3.38 -5.16 8.23
N ALA A 39 2.86 -6.35 8.53
CA ALA A 39 2.60 -7.38 7.53
C ALA A 39 1.58 -6.91 6.50
N TYR A 40 0.51 -6.23 6.93
CA TYR A 40 -0.46 -5.61 6.03
C TYR A 40 0.21 -4.54 5.14
N ALA A 41 0.98 -3.64 5.75
CA ALA A 41 1.66 -2.55 5.04
C ALA A 41 2.61 -3.10 3.97
N GLU A 42 3.44 -4.09 4.33
CA GLU A 42 4.37 -4.72 3.40
C GLU A 42 3.62 -5.40 2.24
N ALA A 43 2.59 -6.20 2.54
CA ALA A 43 1.79 -6.87 1.51
C ALA A 43 1.10 -5.87 0.56
N ARG A 44 0.64 -4.72 1.07
CA ARG A 44 0.04 -3.66 0.25
C ARG A 44 1.06 -3.00 -0.67
N VAL A 45 2.27 -2.69 -0.18
CA VAL A 45 3.34 -2.11 -1.01
C VAL A 45 3.82 -3.13 -2.05
N ARG A 46 3.97 -4.41 -1.69
CA ARG A 46 4.30 -5.46 -2.67
C ARG A 46 3.25 -5.57 -3.76
N ALA A 47 1.96 -5.59 -3.40
CA ALA A 47 0.88 -5.56 -4.38
C ALA A 47 0.97 -4.31 -5.27
N SER A 48 1.27 -3.14 -4.71
CA SER A 48 1.44 -1.90 -5.47
C SER A 48 2.58 -1.96 -6.49
N VAL A 49 3.71 -2.57 -6.14
CA VAL A 49 4.82 -2.78 -7.08
C VAL A 49 4.40 -3.72 -8.21
N GLU A 50 3.71 -4.81 -7.89
CA GLU A 50 3.23 -5.76 -8.90
C GLU A 50 2.16 -5.16 -9.83
N GLU A 51 1.33 -4.22 -9.35
CA GLU A 51 0.38 -3.46 -10.18
C GLU A 51 1.07 -2.65 -11.28
N MET A 52 2.33 -2.23 -11.06
CA MET A 52 3.15 -1.49 -12.02
C MET A 52 3.89 -2.40 -13.00
N ARG A 53 3.96 -3.72 -12.76
CA ARG A 53 4.66 -4.64 -13.65
C ARG A 53 3.84 -4.91 -14.89
N GLN A 54 4.42 -4.58 -16.05
CA GLN A 54 3.90 -4.94 -17.36
C GLN A 54 4.98 -5.67 -18.16
N PRO A 55 4.60 -6.55 -19.10
CA PRO A 55 5.56 -7.23 -19.96
C PRO A 55 6.48 -6.23 -20.68
N GLY A 56 7.79 -6.47 -20.61
CA GLY A 56 8.81 -5.66 -21.30
C GLY A 56 9.28 -4.40 -20.56
N LEU A 57 8.78 -4.11 -19.35
CA LEU A 57 9.32 -3.01 -18.54
C LEU A 57 10.61 -3.39 -17.83
N THR A 58 11.55 -2.44 -17.81
CA THR A 58 12.79 -2.50 -17.01
C THR A 58 12.52 -2.17 -15.54
N PRO A 59 13.39 -2.60 -14.60
CA PRO A 59 13.31 -2.22 -13.18
C PRO A 59 13.17 -0.71 -12.96
N GLU A 60 13.92 0.10 -13.70
CA GLU A 60 13.89 1.56 -13.62
C GLU A 60 12.55 2.13 -14.08
N GLN A 61 11.94 1.54 -15.12
CA GLN A 61 10.61 1.95 -15.57
C GLN A 61 9.53 1.59 -14.55
N ILE A 62 9.60 0.41 -13.93
CA ILE A 62 8.69 0.01 -12.85
C ILE A 62 8.81 0.98 -11.67
N ARG A 63 10.05 1.31 -11.25
CA ARG A 63 10.31 2.29 -10.19
C ARG A 63 9.67 3.64 -10.49
N ARG A 64 9.85 4.15 -11.71
CA ARG A 64 9.27 5.44 -12.14
C ARG A 64 7.76 5.42 -12.10
N LEU A 65 7.12 4.33 -12.57
CA LEU A 65 5.67 4.20 -12.53
C LEU A 65 5.17 4.14 -11.09
N TRP A 66 5.83 3.39 -10.22
CA TRP A 66 5.45 3.30 -8.80
C TRP A 66 5.56 4.65 -8.08
N LEU A 67 6.60 5.45 -8.36
CA LEU A 67 6.73 6.81 -7.80
C LEU A 67 5.64 7.79 -8.28
N LEU A 68 4.95 7.47 -9.38
CA LEU A 68 3.87 8.31 -9.92
C LEU A 68 2.47 7.80 -9.55
N PHE A 69 2.29 6.48 -9.43
CA PHE A 69 0.97 5.86 -9.35
C PHE A 69 0.87 4.77 -8.27
N GLY A 70 1.96 4.48 -7.58
CA GLY A 70 2.01 3.46 -6.53
C GLY A 70 1.43 3.95 -5.21
N GLU A 71 1.42 3.03 -4.25
CA GLU A 71 1.06 3.31 -2.87
C GLU A 71 2.19 2.84 -1.95
N ASP A 72 2.70 3.73 -1.09
CA ASP A 72 3.55 3.37 0.04
C ASP A 72 2.70 3.20 1.30
N CYS A 73 3.21 2.48 2.29
CA CYS A 73 2.54 2.28 3.57
C CYS A 73 3.51 2.48 4.74
N ALA A 74 3.05 3.08 5.82
CA ALA A 74 3.78 3.16 7.07
C ALA A 74 2.89 2.77 8.26
N VAL A 75 3.47 2.12 9.27
CA VAL A 75 2.76 1.89 10.54
C VAL A 75 2.80 3.19 11.34
N ALA A 76 1.64 3.70 11.74
CA ALA A 76 1.54 4.96 12.45
C ALA A 76 2.38 4.95 13.74
N GLY A 77 3.31 5.89 13.86
CA GLY A 77 4.23 5.98 15.00
C GLY A 77 5.34 4.93 15.03
N HIS A 78 5.62 4.20 13.93
CA HIS A 78 6.58 3.10 13.91
C HIS A 78 7.55 3.10 12.70
N GLY A 79 8.20 4.24 12.46
CA GLY A 79 9.28 4.38 11.47
C GLY A 79 8.78 4.74 10.06
N PRO A 80 9.71 4.87 9.08
CA PRO A 80 9.39 5.24 7.71
C PRO A 80 8.62 4.10 6.99
N GLY A 81 8.05 4.44 5.83
CA GLY A 81 7.37 3.48 4.95
C GLY A 81 8.32 2.47 4.30
N PHE A 82 7.84 1.78 3.26
CA PHE A 82 8.60 0.75 2.55
C PHE A 82 9.30 1.26 1.29
N ALA A 83 9.27 2.58 1.00
CA ALA A 83 9.99 3.17 -0.13
C ALA A 83 11.50 2.79 -0.17
N ASP A 84 12.16 2.65 0.98
CA ASP A 84 13.58 2.24 1.06
C ASP A 84 13.81 0.77 0.61
N LEU A 85 12.75 -0.05 0.60
CA LEU A 85 12.77 -1.44 0.14
C LEU A 85 12.29 -1.61 -1.30
N LEU A 86 11.95 -0.52 -1.98
CA LEU A 86 11.38 -0.54 -3.33
C LEU A 86 12.26 -1.29 -4.34
N ASP A 87 13.57 -1.00 -4.36
CA ASP A 87 14.49 -1.66 -5.30
C ASP A 87 14.54 -3.18 -5.06
N ARG A 88 14.45 -3.63 -3.79
CA ARG A 88 14.38 -5.06 -3.45
C ARG A 88 13.07 -5.67 -3.92
N PHE A 89 11.94 -4.99 -3.74
CA PHE A 89 10.64 -5.48 -4.20
C PHE A 89 10.59 -5.56 -5.73
N ILE A 90 11.15 -4.58 -6.43
CA ILE A 90 11.26 -4.63 -7.89
C ILE A 90 12.15 -5.79 -8.34
N ALA A 91 13.28 -6.02 -7.69
CA ALA A 91 14.21 -7.10 -8.05
C ALA A 91 13.66 -8.51 -7.75
N THR A 92 12.74 -8.63 -6.79
CA THR A 92 12.17 -9.92 -6.35
C THR A 92 10.65 -9.91 -6.51
N PRO A 93 10.12 -10.34 -7.68
CA PRO A 93 8.68 -10.41 -7.94
C PRO A 93 7.92 -11.13 -6.81
N ALA A 94 6.80 -10.55 -6.40
CA ALA A 94 5.96 -11.09 -5.34
C ALA A 94 5.06 -12.22 -5.85
N THR A 95 4.83 -13.22 -5.01
CA THR A 95 3.78 -14.22 -5.25
C THR A 95 2.40 -13.66 -4.89
N PRO A 96 1.29 -14.27 -5.35
CA PRO A 96 -0.04 -13.85 -4.93
C PRO A 96 -0.24 -13.82 -3.41
N ALA A 97 0.40 -14.73 -2.67
CA ALA A 97 0.32 -14.77 -1.21
C ALA A 97 1.05 -13.59 -0.55
N ASP A 98 2.17 -13.14 -1.12
CA ASP A 98 2.90 -11.96 -0.64
C ASP A 98 2.12 -10.65 -0.84
N CYS A 99 1.12 -10.67 -1.72
CA CYS A 99 0.27 -9.53 -2.08
C CYS A 99 -1.11 -9.55 -1.42
N ASP A 100 -1.45 -10.58 -0.63
CA ASP A 100 -2.79 -10.77 -0.05
C ASP A 100 -3.02 -9.89 1.19
N TRP A 101 -2.82 -8.58 1.03
CA TRP A 101 -3.15 -7.58 2.04
C TRP A 101 -4.64 -7.58 2.44
N PRO A 102 -5.64 -7.92 1.59
CA PRO A 102 -7.03 -7.98 2.01
C PRO A 102 -7.27 -9.04 3.09
N ALA A 103 -6.60 -10.19 3.03
CA ALA A 103 -6.68 -11.22 4.08
C ALA A 103 -6.06 -10.76 5.41
N LEU A 104 -5.15 -9.79 5.37
CA LEU A 104 -4.50 -9.20 6.55
C LEU A 104 -5.26 -7.99 7.11
N ALA A 105 -6.30 -7.51 6.42
CA ALA A 105 -7.07 -6.36 6.85
C ALA A 105 -7.81 -6.64 8.17
N PRO A 106 -7.91 -5.66 9.09
CA PRO A 106 -8.65 -5.83 10.33
C PRO A 106 -10.14 -6.03 10.03
N ALA A 107 -10.83 -6.86 10.83
CA ALA A 107 -12.22 -7.27 10.61
C ALA A 107 -13.24 -6.10 10.50
N GLY A 108 -12.87 -4.90 10.98
CA GLY A 108 -13.65 -3.67 10.85
C GLY A 108 -13.23 -2.72 9.71
N GLY A 109 -12.04 -2.91 9.11
CA GLY A 109 -11.45 -2.02 8.12
C GLY A 109 -11.76 -2.36 6.66
N ALA A 110 -12.19 -3.60 6.39
CA ALA A 110 -12.39 -4.11 5.03
C ALA A 110 -13.58 -3.50 4.25
N ARG A 111 -14.51 -2.78 4.91
CA ARG A 111 -15.73 -2.29 4.24
C ARG A 111 -15.52 -1.12 3.26
N ASN A 112 -14.38 -0.42 3.31
CA ASN A 112 -14.10 0.70 2.42
C ASN A 112 -12.95 0.46 1.40
N LEU A 113 -12.37 -0.75 1.35
CA LEU A 113 -11.16 -1.02 0.56
C LEU A 113 -11.45 -1.46 -0.90
N ARG A 114 -12.71 -1.46 -1.33
CA ARG A 114 -13.12 -2.00 -2.65
C ARG A 114 -12.99 -1.03 -3.83
N HIS A 115 -12.59 0.23 -3.64
CA HIS A 115 -12.78 1.20 -4.72
C HIS A 115 -11.62 1.52 -5.66
N HIS A 116 -10.35 1.19 -5.39
CA HIS A 116 -9.27 1.60 -6.31
C HIS A 116 -8.07 0.63 -6.43
N ALA A 117 -8.27 -0.69 -6.41
CA ALA A 117 -7.21 -1.62 -6.77
C ALA A 117 -7.03 -1.72 -8.31
N ALA A 118 -5.82 -1.42 -8.77
CA ALA A 118 -5.17 -1.89 -10.00
C ALA A 118 -5.72 -1.57 -11.40
N THR A 119 -7.02 -1.38 -11.66
CA THR A 119 -7.52 -1.16 -13.04
C THR A 119 -7.49 0.29 -13.52
N GLY A 120 -7.29 1.25 -12.60
CA GLY A 120 -7.42 2.67 -12.93
C GLY A 120 -6.20 3.31 -13.58
N TRP A 121 -4.97 2.78 -13.42
CA TRP A 121 -3.77 3.49 -13.90
C TRP A 121 -3.64 3.44 -15.44
N LEU A 122 -4.07 2.34 -16.09
CA LEU A 122 -4.17 2.28 -17.55
C LEU A 122 -5.20 3.29 -18.10
N GLN A 123 -6.31 3.48 -17.38
CA GLN A 123 -7.33 4.48 -17.72
C GLN A 123 -6.84 5.91 -17.46
N ARG A 124 -6.06 6.14 -16.40
CA ARG A 124 -5.47 7.44 -16.03
C ARG A 124 -4.32 7.86 -16.94
N ALA A 125 -3.43 6.93 -17.33
CA ALA A 125 -2.35 7.19 -18.27
C ALA A 125 -2.86 7.50 -19.69
N ALA A 126 -4.05 7.04 -20.06
CA ALA A 126 -4.71 7.37 -21.32
C ALA A 126 -5.37 8.77 -21.33
N MET A 127 -5.66 9.35 -20.16
CA MET A 127 -6.34 10.64 -20.01
C MET A 127 -5.41 11.86 -19.89
N SER A 128 -4.09 11.66 -19.78
CA SER A 128 -3.09 12.74 -19.73
C SER A 128 -2.50 13.12 -21.10
N ARG A 129 -3.25 12.93 -22.20
CA ARG A 129 -2.87 13.35 -23.55
C ARG A 129 -3.62 14.60 -23.99
#